data_AF-Q28NA0-F1
#
_entry.id   AF-Q28NA0-F1
#
_cell.length_a   1.000
_cell.length_b   1.000
_cell.length_c   1.000
_cell.angle_alpha   90.00
_cell.angle_beta   90.00
_cell.angle_gamma   90.00
#
_symmetry.space_group_name_H-M   'P 1'
#
loop_
_entity.id
_entity.type
_entity.pdbx_description
1 polymer ?
#
loop_
_entity_poly.entity_id
_entity_poly.type
_entity_poly.pdbx_seq_one_letter_code
_entity_poly.pdbx_strand_id
1 'polypeptide(L)'
;MDENRFDAVARRVSDGTPGGPAYRVGRRGLKIVEELAARGVAEATMAKALRMGKDAFRAAKRRDPAVQEAIDRGRAVEHDKLVGVLHDLAMEGQYVPAMFLLKARHGYREGEQFEANVNLSIDTGGVLVVPNKMSMEEFLEAQRQAGTYDSPIRPDAVKRIPGEPEVVVDPETRRGD
;
A
#
# COMPACT_ATOMS: atom_id res chain seq x y z
N MET A 1 6.62 16.01 25.07
CA MET A 1 6.93 17.29 24.40
C MET A 1 8.34 17.69 24.79
N ASP A 2 9.13 18.22 23.87
CA ASP A 2 10.49 18.71 24.17
C ASP A 2 10.40 19.99 25.03
N GLU A 3 10.52 19.83 26.36
CA GLU A 3 10.34 20.92 27.34
C GLU A 3 11.39 22.02 27.23
N ASN A 4 12.48 21.78 26.50
CA ASN A 4 13.52 22.77 26.22
C ASN A 4 13.25 23.60 24.96
N ARG A 5 12.12 23.37 24.28
CA ARG A 5 11.73 24.11 23.08
C ARG A 5 11.18 25.49 23.41
N PHE A 6 11.60 26.50 22.65
CA PHE A 6 11.21 27.89 22.85
C PHE A 6 9.70 28.11 22.72
N ASP A 7 9.18 29.04 23.53
CA ASP A 7 7.76 29.34 23.63
C ASP A 7 7.31 30.40 22.61
N ALA A 8 7.33 30.04 21.33
CA ALA A 8 6.78 30.85 20.25
C ALA A 8 6.11 29.98 19.19
N VAL A 9 5.43 30.61 18.23
CA VAL A 9 4.83 29.90 17.09
C VAL A 9 5.92 29.38 16.15
N ALA A 10 6.74 30.28 15.61
CA ALA A 10 7.92 29.95 14.84
C ALA A 10 8.92 31.10 14.92
N ARG A 11 10.20 30.80 14.72
CA ARG A 11 11.27 31.81 14.67
C ARG A 11 12.15 31.56 13.45
N ARG A 12 12.62 32.65 12.83
CA ARG A 12 13.68 32.59 11.81
C ARG A 12 15.02 32.32 12.48
N VAL A 13 15.76 31.36 11.94
CA VAL A 13 17.08 30.94 12.42
C VAL A 13 18.07 31.04 11.25
N SER A 14 19.31 31.41 11.53
CA SER A 14 20.41 31.26 10.57
C SER A 14 20.91 29.82 10.63
N ASP A 15 20.78 29.05 9.56
CA ASP A 15 21.29 27.68 9.45
C ASP A 15 22.64 27.61 8.72
N GLY A 16 23.32 28.76 8.55
CA GLY A 16 24.63 28.86 7.89
C GLY A 16 24.64 28.48 6.41
N THR A 17 23.48 28.16 5.83
CA THR A 17 23.36 27.67 4.45
C THR A 17 23.06 28.83 3.50
N PRO A 18 23.73 28.93 2.33
CA PRO A 18 23.34 29.88 1.29
C PRO A 18 21.95 29.50 0.76
N GLY A 19 20.93 30.33 0.99
CA GLY A 19 19.55 29.99 0.55
C GLY A 19 18.39 30.68 1.26
N GLY A 20 18.66 31.57 2.23
CA GLY A 20 17.63 32.33 2.93
C GLY A 20 17.31 31.77 4.32
N PRO A 21 16.46 32.46 5.11
CA PRO A 21 16.29 32.17 6.52
C PRO A 21 15.60 30.81 6.76
N ALA A 22 16.21 30.00 7.63
CA ALA A 22 15.57 28.81 8.17
C ALA A 22 14.42 29.18 9.12
N TYR A 23 13.46 28.27 9.28
CA TYR A 23 12.44 28.40 10.31
C TYR A 23 12.58 27.22 11.28
N ARG A 24 12.53 27.53 12.57
CA ARG A 24 12.30 26.55 13.62
C ARG A 24 10.91 26.80 14.19
N VAL A 25 10.12 25.74 14.34
CA VAL A 25 8.78 25.82 14.95
C VAL A 25 8.95 25.78 16.47
N GLY A 26 8.24 26.61 17.23
CA GLY A 26 8.31 26.56 18.69
C GLY A 26 7.23 25.66 19.29
N ARG A 27 7.16 25.57 20.63
CA ARG A 27 6.20 24.71 21.34
C ARG A 27 4.75 25.04 20.99
N ARG A 28 4.40 26.33 20.98
CA ARG A 28 3.07 26.80 20.59
C ARG A 28 2.76 26.48 19.12
N GLY A 29 3.76 26.58 18.25
CA GLY A 29 3.59 26.22 16.84
C GLY A 29 3.30 24.73 16.64
N LEU A 30 4.00 23.84 17.36
CA LEU A 30 3.71 22.41 17.32
C LEU A 30 2.28 22.11 17.79
N LYS A 31 1.82 22.75 18.86
CA LYS A 31 0.44 22.60 19.35
C LYS A 31 -0.58 23.03 18.29
N ILE A 32 -0.35 24.17 17.63
CA ILE A 32 -1.21 24.63 16.52
C ILE A 32 -1.20 23.63 15.36
N VAL A 33 -0.05 23.08 14.99
CA VAL A 33 0.07 22.07 13.92
C VAL A 33 -0.72 20.82 14.27
N GLU A 34 -0.58 20.33 15.49
CA GLU A 34 -1.30 19.15 15.99
C GLU A 34 -2.82 19.37 16.00
N GLU A 35 -3.28 20.51 16.51
CA GLU A 35 -4.70 20.87 16.53
C GLU A 35 -5.30 21.02 15.12
N LEU A 36 -4.55 21.58 14.17
CA LEU A 36 -4.99 21.73 12.79
C LEU A 36 -4.98 20.39 12.04
N ALA A 37 -3.97 19.54 12.28
CA ALA A 37 -3.92 18.20 11.74
C ALA A 37 -5.11 17.36 12.25
N ALA A 38 -5.47 17.47 13.53
CA ALA A 38 -6.64 16.81 14.12
C ALA A 38 -8.01 17.26 13.56
N ARG A 39 -8.03 18.30 12.72
CA ARG A 39 -9.21 18.80 12.00
C ARG A 39 -9.18 18.45 10.50
N GLY A 40 -8.19 17.68 10.02
CA GLY A 40 -8.06 17.35 8.60
C GLY A 40 -7.61 18.52 7.71
N VAL A 41 -7.00 19.56 8.28
CA VAL A 41 -6.60 20.75 7.52
C VAL A 41 -5.35 20.45 6.69
N ALA A 42 -5.26 21.02 5.47
CA ALA A 42 -4.10 20.85 4.60
C ALA A 42 -2.82 21.52 5.15
N GLU A 43 -1.64 20.92 4.84
CA GLU A 43 -0.32 21.45 5.28
C GLU A 43 -0.07 22.90 4.83
N ALA A 44 -0.61 23.32 3.69
CA ALA A 44 -0.48 24.70 3.21
C ALA A 44 -1.17 25.72 4.15
N THR A 45 -2.28 25.34 4.77
CA THR A 45 -2.98 26.16 5.75
C THR A 45 -2.26 26.13 7.09
N MET A 46 -1.68 25.00 7.49
CA MET A 46 -0.81 24.93 8.67
C MET A 46 0.40 25.87 8.52
N ALA A 47 1.04 25.90 7.35
CA ALA A 47 2.15 26.81 7.07
C ALA A 47 1.74 28.29 7.25
N LYS A 48 0.55 28.67 6.75
CA LYS A 48 -0.02 30.01 6.94
C LYS A 48 -0.25 30.32 8.42
N ALA A 49 -0.77 29.37 9.20
CA ALA A 49 -0.96 29.53 10.64
C ALA A 49 0.36 29.77 11.39
N LEU A 50 1.46 29.18 10.91
CA LEU A 50 2.81 29.43 11.42
C LEU A 50 3.49 30.67 10.82
N ARG A 51 2.79 31.46 10.00
CA ARG A 51 3.29 32.65 9.31
C ARG A 51 4.52 32.38 8.44
N MET A 52 4.55 31.22 7.77
CA MET A 52 5.61 30.84 6.82
C MET A 52 5.05 30.34 5.50
N GLY A 53 5.87 30.39 4.45
CA GLY A 53 5.53 29.82 3.15
C GLY A 53 5.47 28.28 3.17
N LYS A 54 4.79 27.69 2.19
CA LYS A 54 4.65 26.24 2.05
C LYS A 54 5.99 25.52 1.96
N ASP A 55 6.94 26.05 1.18
CA ASP A 55 8.25 25.43 1.02
C ASP A 55 9.12 25.57 2.27
N ALA A 56 8.98 26.69 2.99
CA ALA A 56 9.62 26.88 4.29
C ALA A 56 9.09 25.87 5.33
N PHE A 57 7.78 25.60 5.35
CA PHE A 57 7.19 24.58 6.21
C PHE A 57 7.66 23.17 5.86
N ARG A 58 7.71 22.82 4.57
CA ARG A 58 8.28 21.55 4.09
C ARG A 58 9.75 21.38 4.49
N ALA A 59 10.55 22.45 4.40
CA ALA A 59 11.94 22.45 4.84
C ALA A 59 12.06 22.35 6.37
N ALA A 60 11.19 23.02 7.13
CA ALA A 60 11.14 22.89 8.59
C ALA A 60 10.80 21.45 9.00
N LYS A 61 9.81 20.83 8.36
CA LYS A 61 9.41 19.44 8.60
C LYS A 61 10.54 18.43 8.35
N ARG A 62 11.30 18.61 7.26
CA ARG A 62 12.46 17.77 6.95
C ARG A 62 13.60 17.89 7.97
N ARG A 63 13.78 19.07 8.56
CA ARG A 63 14.87 19.35 9.52
C ARG A 63 14.52 19.01 10.96
N ASP A 64 13.24 19.08 11.32
CA ASP A 64 12.77 19.00 12.69
C ASP A 64 11.68 17.92 12.79
N PRO A 65 12.06 16.68 13.18
CA PRO A 65 11.14 15.54 13.26
C PRO A 65 9.90 15.81 14.13
N ALA A 66 10.02 16.63 15.16
CA ALA A 66 8.89 16.95 16.04
C ALA A 66 7.74 17.69 15.33
N VAL A 67 8.01 18.37 14.20
CA VAL A 67 6.95 18.94 13.35
C VAL A 67 6.15 17.83 12.68
N GLN A 68 6.83 16.79 12.16
CA GLN A 68 6.18 15.63 11.56
C GLN A 68 5.41 14.84 12.64
N GLU A 69 6.02 14.60 13.80
CA GLU A 69 5.33 13.93 14.92
C GLU A 69 4.07 14.68 15.38
N ALA A 70 4.08 16.01 15.38
CA ALA A 70 2.89 16.81 15.71
C ALA A 70 1.76 16.60 14.68
N ILE A 71 2.11 16.51 13.40
CA ILE A 71 1.14 16.19 12.34
C ILE A 71 0.59 14.77 12.56
N ASP A 72 1.46 13.81 12.85
CA ASP A 72 1.06 12.41 12.99
C ASP A 72 0.18 12.20 14.23
N ARG A 73 0.48 12.85 15.36
CA ARG A 73 -0.41 12.87 16.54
C ARG A 73 -1.77 13.46 16.21
N GLY A 74 -1.80 14.59 15.51
CA GLY A 74 -3.07 15.20 15.10
C GLY A 74 -3.88 14.29 14.16
N ARG A 75 -3.22 13.68 13.17
CA ARG A 75 -3.86 12.73 12.24
C ARG A 75 -4.37 11.47 12.93
N ALA A 76 -3.71 10.99 13.98
CA ALA A 76 -4.23 9.89 14.79
C ALA A 76 -5.56 10.28 15.46
N VAL A 77 -5.64 11.49 16.03
CA VAL A 77 -6.90 12.01 16.62
C VAL A 77 -8.00 12.17 15.56
N GLU A 78 -7.66 12.63 14.36
CA GLU A 78 -8.60 12.69 13.23
C GLU A 78 -9.09 11.30 12.85
N HIS A 79 -8.17 10.35 12.70
CA HIS A 79 -8.45 8.96 12.36
C HIS A 79 -9.44 8.33 13.35
N ASP A 80 -9.16 8.44 14.66
CA ASP A 80 -10.02 7.87 15.70
C ASP A 80 -11.45 8.44 15.65
N LYS A 81 -11.59 9.74 15.38
CA LYS A 81 -12.91 10.37 15.22
C LYS A 81 -13.65 9.84 14.00
N LEU A 82 -12.98 9.74 12.85
CA LEU A 82 -13.59 9.23 11.63
C LEU A 82 -14.00 7.76 11.77
N VAL A 83 -13.17 6.94 12.42
CA VAL A 83 -13.51 5.55 12.73
C VAL A 83 -14.71 5.47 13.67
N GLY A 84 -14.78 6.32 14.70
CA GLY A 84 -15.93 6.39 15.60
C GLY A 84 -17.24 6.70 14.86
N VAL A 85 -17.23 7.72 14.00
CA VAL A 85 -18.40 8.08 13.17
C VAL A 85 -18.83 6.92 12.26
N LEU A 86 -17.88 6.27 11.59
CA LEU A 86 -18.19 5.11 10.74
C LEU A 86 -18.74 3.94 11.56
N HIS A 87 -18.22 3.71 12.76
CA HIS A 87 -18.67 2.65 13.65
C HIS A 87 -20.11 2.88 14.09
N ASP A 88 -20.44 4.08 14.56
CA ASP A 88 -21.78 4.40 15.04
C ASP A 88 -22.81 4.25 13.91
N LEU A 89 -22.52 4.79 12.73
CA LEU A 89 -23.37 4.63 11.55
C LEU A 89 -23.52 3.15 11.12
N ALA A 90 -22.45 2.35 11.22
CA ALA A 90 -22.53 0.92 10.94
C ALA A 90 -23.45 0.20 11.92
N MET A 91 -23.38 0.54 13.21
CA MET A 91 -24.27 -0.04 14.24
C MET A 91 -25.73 0.41 14.08
N GLU A 92 -25.97 1.58 13.49
CA GLU A 92 -27.31 2.03 13.08
C GLU A 92 -27.86 1.29 11.84
N GLY A 93 -27.08 0.36 11.26
CA GLY A 93 -27.50 -0.46 10.13
C GLY A 93 -27.11 0.10 8.76
N GLN A 94 -26.25 1.12 8.69
CA GLN A 94 -25.72 1.60 7.41
C GLN A 94 -24.70 0.61 6.85
N TYR A 95 -25.00 0.00 5.71
CA TYR A 95 -24.16 -1.04 5.10
C TYR A 95 -22.82 -0.51 4.57
N VAL A 96 -22.78 0.74 4.07
CA VAL A 96 -21.56 1.31 3.49
C VAL A 96 -20.47 1.51 4.55
N PRO A 97 -20.71 2.19 5.69
CA PRO A 97 -19.74 2.26 6.79
C PRO A 97 -19.31 0.88 7.31
N ALA A 98 -20.25 -0.06 7.46
CA ALA A 98 -19.95 -1.42 7.90
C ALA A 98 -18.97 -2.12 6.94
N MET A 99 -19.22 -2.03 5.63
CA MET A 99 -18.34 -2.56 4.60
C MET A 99 -16.95 -1.91 4.64
N PHE A 100 -16.86 -0.59 4.76
CA PHE A 100 -15.57 0.11 4.87
C PHE A 100 -14.76 -0.34 6.10
N LEU A 101 -15.41 -0.52 7.25
CA LEU A 101 -14.74 -1.01 8.46
C LEU A 101 -14.25 -2.45 8.31
N LEU A 102 -15.04 -3.33 7.68
CA LEU A 102 -14.62 -4.71 7.38
C LEU A 102 -13.39 -4.73 6.46
N LYS A 103 -13.35 -3.87 5.43
CA LYS A 103 -12.20 -3.73 4.55
C LYS A 103 -10.96 -3.23 5.31
N ALA A 104 -11.11 -2.14 6.05
CA ALA A 104 -9.97 -1.47 6.69
C ALA A 104 -9.40 -2.25 7.89
N ARG A 105 -10.24 -2.92 8.69
CA ARG A 105 -9.81 -3.59 9.93
C ARG A 105 -9.62 -5.09 9.80
N HIS A 106 -10.40 -5.74 8.94
CA HIS A 106 -10.41 -7.19 8.79
C HIS A 106 -9.84 -7.65 7.45
N GLY A 107 -9.37 -6.73 6.60
CA GLY A 107 -8.67 -7.05 5.36
C GLY A 107 -9.56 -7.61 4.25
N TYR A 108 -10.87 -7.33 4.28
CA TYR A 108 -11.78 -7.75 3.22
C TYR A 108 -11.38 -7.05 1.91
N ARG A 109 -11.10 -7.83 0.86
CA ARG A 109 -10.76 -7.31 -0.48
C ARG A 109 -11.87 -7.63 -1.47
N GLU A 110 -12.10 -6.72 -2.41
CA GLU A 110 -12.99 -6.96 -3.55
C GLU A 110 -12.13 -7.34 -4.75
N GLY A 111 -12.42 -8.49 -5.38
CA GLY A 111 -11.87 -8.83 -6.69
C GLY A 111 -10.55 -9.62 -6.73
N GLU A 112 -10.00 -10.08 -5.62
CA GLU A 112 -8.86 -11.02 -5.67
C GLU A 112 -9.36 -12.47 -5.77
N GLN A 113 -9.21 -13.06 -6.97
CA GLN A 113 -8.84 -14.47 -7.03
C GLN A 113 -7.46 -14.56 -6.36
N PHE A 114 -7.33 -15.44 -5.37
CA PHE A 114 -6.03 -15.80 -4.83
C PHE A 114 -5.11 -16.20 -6.00
N GLU A 115 -4.16 -15.36 -6.38
CA GLU A 115 -2.92 -15.83 -7.00
C GLU A 115 -2.06 -16.48 -5.91
N ALA A 116 -2.61 -17.53 -5.30
CA ALA A 116 -1.82 -18.51 -4.58
C ALA A 116 -1.12 -19.38 -5.62
N ASN A 117 -0.02 -18.88 -6.17
CA ASN A 117 1.02 -19.67 -6.84
C ASN A 117 2.36 -18.89 -6.82
N VAL A 118 2.75 -18.39 -5.65
CA VAL A 118 4.13 -17.90 -5.45
C VAL A 118 4.98 -19.07 -4.93
N ASN A 119 5.52 -19.88 -5.84
CA ASN A 119 6.53 -20.89 -5.50
C ASN A 119 7.90 -20.20 -5.45
N LEU A 120 8.29 -19.68 -4.27
CA LEU A 120 9.60 -19.04 -4.05
C LEU A 120 10.67 -20.12 -3.80
N SER A 121 11.31 -20.62 -4.84
CA SER A 121 12.66 -21.20 -4.69
C SER A 121 13.67 -20.06 -4.64
N ILE A 122 14.13 -19.72 -3.44
CA ILE A 122 15.20 -18.75 -3.23
C ILE A 122 16.50 -19.55 -3.22
N ASP A 123 17.15 -19.65 -4.37
CA ASP A 123 18.56 -20.03 -4.41
C ASP A 123 19.37 -18.84 -3.89
N THR A 124 20.12 -19.09 -2.83
CA THR A 124 20.95 -18.14 -2.07
C THR A 124 21.84 -17.30 -2.99
N GLY A 125 21.35 -16.13 -3.41
CA GLY A 125 22.09 -15.28 -4.35
C GLY A 125 21.29 -14.19 -5.07
N GLY A 126 20.22 -13.65 -4.47
CA GLY A 126 19.75 -12.28 -4.74
C GLY A 126 19.41 -11.84 -6.17
N VAL A 127 19.14 -12.76 -7.11
CA VAL A 127 18.67 -12.42 -8.46
C VAL A 127 17.35 -13.11 -8.71
N LEU A 128 16.28 -12.31 -8.79
CA LEU A 128 14.98 -12.74 -9.29
C LEU A 128 15.10 -12.93 -10.81
N VAL A 129 15.31 -14.17 -11.25
CA VAL A 129 15.23 -14.49 -12.68
C VAL A 129 13.76 -14.71 -13.02
N VAL A 130 13.11 -13.67 -13.53
CA VAL A 130 11.80 -13.83 -14.19
C VAL A 130 12.06 -14.50 -15.53
N PRO A 131 11.56 -15.72 -15.78
CA PRO A 131 11.68 -16.31 -17.11
C PRO A 131 10.96 -15.39 -18.11
N ASN A 132 11.67 -14.97 -19.15
CA ASN A 132 11.05 -14.27 -20.27
C ASN A 132 9.88 -15.11 -20.79
N LYS A 133 8.83 -14.46 -21.30
CA LYS A 133 7.64 -15.10 -21.87
C LYS A 133 8.05 -16.08 -22.97
N MET A 134 8.36 -17.32 -22.61
CA MET A 134 8.61 -18.41 -23.53
C MET A 134 7.29 -19.11 -23.78
N SER A 135 7.13 -19.63 -24.99
CA SER A 135 5.99 -20.47 -25.32
C SER A 135 6.00 -21.74 -24.47
N MET A 136 4.84 -22.38 -24.30
CA MET A 136 4.72 -23.62 -23.53
C MET A 136 5.64 -24.72 -24.10
N GLU A 137 5.85 -24.76 -25.41
CA GLU A 137 6.75 -25.72 -26.06
C GLU A 137 8.22 -25.48 -25.67
N GLU A 138 8.68 -24.22 -25.72
CA GLU A 138 10.06 -23.86 -25.33
C GLU A 138 10.32 -24.17 -23.84
N PHE A 139 9.32 -23.97 -22.98
CA PHE A 139 9.43 -24.30 -21.55
C PHE A 139 9.59 -25.81 -21.31
N LEU A 140 8.82 -26.63 -22.04
CA LEU A 140 8.87 -28.09 -21.92
C LEU A 140 10.17 -28.68 -22.50
N GLU A 141 10.81 -28.00 -23.47
CA GLU A 141 12.13 -28.37 -23.98
C GLU A 141 13.25 -28.00 -23.01
N ALA A 142 13.20 -26.80 -22.43
CA ALA A 142 14.16 -26.37 -21.42
C ALA A 142 14.15 -27.29 -20.19
N GLN A 143 12.97 -27.72 -19.72
CA GLN A 143 12.85 -28.69 -18.63
C GLN A 143 13.31 -30.11 -19.00
N ARG A 144 13.21 -30.51 -20.28
CA ARG A 144 13.79 -31.77 -20.77
C ARG A 144 15.32 -31.71 -20.82
N GLN A 145 15.90 -30.60 -21.28
CA GLN A 145 17.35 -30.41 -21.28
C GLN A 145 17.94 -30.31 -19.86
N ALA A 146 17.19 -29.74 -18.92
CA ALA A 146 17.56 -29.69 -17.51
C ALA A 146 17.48 -31.07 -16.79
N GLY A 147 17.01 -32.12 -17.48
CA GLY A 147 17.00 -33.49 -16.97
C GLY A 147 15.96 -33.79 -15.89
N THR A 148 14.97 -32.91 -15.70
CA THR A 148 13.95 -33.04 -14.64
C THR A 148 12.83 -34.04 -15.00
N TYR A 149 12.70 -34.43 -16.27
CA TYR A 149 11.72 -35.42 -16.73
C TYR A 149 12.37 -36.44 -17.67
N ASP A 150 12.53 -37.68 -17.20
CA ASP A 150 13.07 -38.81 -17.95
C ASP A 150 11.94 -39.77 -18.35
N SER A 151 11.11 -39.37 -19.32
CA SER A 151 10.45 -40.26 -20.31
C SER A 151 9.31 -39.54 -21.05
N PRO A 152 9.07 -39.85 -22.33
CA PRO A 152 7.88 -39.38 -23.04
C PRO A 152 6.63 -40.02 -22.43
N ILE A 153 5.60 -39.22 -22.17
CA ILE A 153 4.25 -39.72 -21.89
C ILE A 153 3.83 -40.54 -23.10
N ARG A 154 3.81 -41.88 -22.97
CA ARG A 154 3.17 -42.74 -23.97
C ARG A 154 1.68 -42.42 -23.92
N PRO A 155 1.06 -41.94 -25.02
CA PRO A 155 -0.35 -41.59 -25.03
C PRO A 155 -1.27 -42.79 -24.72
N ASP A 156 -0.72 -44.01 -24.79
CA ASP A 156 -1.47 -45.26 -24.68
C ASP A 156 -1.59 -45.80 -23.23
N ALA A 157 -1.00 -45.11 -22.25
CA ALA A 157 -0.90 -45.60 -20.87
C ALA A 157 -1.97 -45.03 -19.90
N VAL A 158 -2.99 -44.34 -20.40
CA VAL A 158 -4.14 -43.93 -19.56
C VAL A 158 -5.18 -45.03 -19.58
N LYS A 159 -5.18 -45.92 -18.58
CA LYS A 159 -6.34 -46.81 -18.35
C LYS A 159 -7.54 -45.92 -18.01
N ARG A 160 -8.55 -45.88 -18.87
CA ARG A 160 -9.85 -45.25 -18.58
C ARG A 160 -10.37 -45.79 -17.24
N ILE A 161 -10.78 -44.89 -16.36
CA ILE A 161 -11.50 -45.25 -15.14
C ILE A 161 -12.86 -45.82 -15.59
N PRO A 162 -13.27 -47.02 -15.14
CA PRO A 162 -14.56 -47.57 -15.53
C PRO A 162 -15.70 -46.66 -15.05
N GLY A 163 -16.50 -46.12 -15.97
CA GLY A 163 -17.73 -45.39 -15.65
C GLY A 163 -17.79 -43.91 -16.08
N GLU A 164 -16.77 -43.34 -16.71
CA GLU A 164 -16.88 -41.98 -17.26
C GLU A 164 -17.62 -41.98 -18.61
N PRO A 165 -18.68 -41.16 -18.78
CA PRO A 165 -19.41 -41.05 -20.02
C PRO A 165 -18.56 -40.41 -21.11
N GLU A 166 -18.67 -40.93 -22.33
CA GLU A 166 -17.91 -40.49 -23.48
C GLU A 166 -18.31 -39.06 -23.87
N VAL A 167 -17.39 -38.10 -23.72
CA VAL A 167 -17.60 -36.75 -24.25
C VAL A 167 -17.41 -36.80 -25.75
N VAL A 168 -18.49 -37.05 -26.47
CA VAL A 168 -18.55 -36.88 -27.93
C VAL A 168 -18.54 -35.37 -28.20
N VAL A 169 -17.38 -34.85 -28.57
CA VAL A 169 -17.26 -33.49 -29.11
C VAL A 169 -17.70 -33.52 -30.57
N ASP A 170 -18.92 -33.07 -30.82
CA ASP A 170 -19.50 -33.00 -32.17
C ASP A 170 -18.77 -31.90 -32.97
N PRO A 171 -18.17 -32.20 -34.14
CA PRO A 171 -17.24 -31.29 -34.82
C PRO A 171 -17.88 -30.11 -35.58
N GLU A 172 -19.19 -29.88 -35.51
CA GLU A 172 -19.87 -28.91 -36.39
C GLU A 172 -20.28 -27.56 -35.77
N THR A 173 -20.01 -27.26 -34.50
CA THR A 173 -20.42 -25.97 -33.89
C THR A 173 -19.45 -24.79 -34.09
N ARG A 174 -18.58 -24.84 -35.11
CA ARG A 174 -17.67 -23.73 -35.43
C ARG A 174 -17.82 -23.23 -36.86
N ARG A 175 -18.98 -22.68 -37.22
CA ARG A 175 -19.17 -21.80 -38.39
C ARG A 175 -20.50 -21.01 -38.33
N GLY A 176 -20.40 -19.67 -38.40
CA GLY A 176 -21.47 -18.69 -38.66
C GLY A 176 -22.35 -18.37 -37.43
N ASP A 177 -22.60 -17.13 -37.01
CA ASP A 177 -22.46 -15.77 -37.57
C ASP A 177 -21.93 -14.78 -36.51
#